data_AF-A0A7U9NHS7-F1
#
_entry.id   AF-A0A7U9NHS7-F1
#
_cell.length_a   1.000
_cell.length_b   1.000
_cell.length_c   1.000
_cell.angle_alpha   90.00
_cell.angle_beta   90.00
_cell.angle_gamma   90.00
#
_symmetry.space_group_name_H-M   'P 1'
#
loop_
_entity.id
_entity.type
_entity.pdbx_description
1 polymer ?
#
loop_
_entity_poly.entity_id
_entity_poly.type
_entity_poly.pdbx_seq_one_letter_code
_entity_poly.pdbx_strand_id
1 'polypeptide(L)'
;MTQELFDMANANAFTHKKKNVPTGRKAQPILICPYCGRRLTLTSWGNAYRCGQAAISGIAECKTIHVDKEQLENTVLSCTRIMASMVAAEASGKKKEWSQTAAIEEKIKMLGAEGKRLSSRKLRLYEDYRSGNITKEQYLKKCESAASRILEIENSIPELKDEVIQSKEQMQHIEERGAELESLLSLETFDKDKLVTVIDSVQVYNEERIEIVWKMDDGFFSKVLGEKEVVALQ
;
A
#
# COMPACT_ATOMS: atom_id res chain seq x y z
N MET A 1 -14.15 -13.24 -43.45
CA MET A 1 -13.56 -12.35 -42.42
C MET A 1 -12.19 -11.97 -42.93
N THR A 2 -11.89 -10.68 -43.14
CA THR A 2 -10.60 -10.28 -43.69
C THR A 2 -9.51 -10.38 -42.61
N GLN A 3 -8.28 -10.71 -43.03
CA GLN A 3 -7.14 -10.83 -42.12
C GLN A 3 -6.93 -9.52 -41.33
N GLU A 4 -7.12 -8.38 -41.98
CA GLU A 4 -7.08 -7.06 -41.36
C GLU A 4 -8.11 -6.88 -40.23
N LEU A 5 -9.31 -7.43 -40.38
CA LEU A 5 -10.35 -7.39 -39.35
C LEU A 5 -9.99 -8.28 -38.15
N PHE A 6 -9.31 -9.40 -38.38
CA PHE A 6 -8.81 -10.29 -37.33
C PHE A 6 -7.64 -9.66 -36.56
N ASP A 7 -6.67 -9.09 -37.29
CA ASP A 7 -5.49 -8.46 -36.69
C ASP A 7 -5.85 -7.20 -35.91
N MET A 8 -6.78 -6.38 -36.44
CA MET A 8 -7.29 -5.19 -35.77
C MET A 8 -8.12 -5.53 -34.52
N ALA A 9 -8.85 -6.65 -34.52
CA ALA A 9 -9.56 -7.13 -33.34
C ALA A 9 -8.59 -7.64 -32.26
N ASN A 10 -7.55 -8.39 -32.66
CA ASN A 10 -6.53 -8.89 -31.74
C ASN A 10 -5.69 -7.77 -31.11
N ALA A 11 -5.29 -6.76 -31.90
CA ALA A 11 -4.55 -5.60 -31.39
C ALA A 11 -5.33 -4.82 -30.31
N ASN A 12 -6.66 -4.81 -30.39
CA ASN A 12 -7.53 -4.14 -29.42
C ASN A 12 -7.97 -5.03 -28.23
N ALA A 13 -7.83 -6.35 -28.35
CA ALA A 13 -8.24 -7.31 -27.32
C ALA A 13 -7.29 -7.34 -26.11
N PHE A 14 -5.99 -7.09 -26.32
CA PHE A 14 -4.94 -7.18 -25.30
C PHE A 14 -4.37 -5.83 -24.84
N THR A 15 -5.13 -4.75 -25.02
CA THR A 15 -4.72 -3.47 -24.43
C THR A 15 -4.96 -3.54 -22.91
N HIS A 16 -3.89 -3.53 -22.11
CA HIS A 16 -3.94 -3.39 -20.64
C HIS A 16 -4.55 -2.05 -20.16
N LYS A 17 -5.21 -1.30 -21.06
CA LYS A 17 -5.90 -0.06 -20.76
C LYS A 17 -7.22 -0.40 -20.05
N LYS A 18 -7.38 0.09 -18.82
CA LYS A 18 -8.65 0.01 -18.06
C LYS A 18 -9.76 0.61 -18.93
N LYS A 19 -10.70 -0.23 -19.39
CA LYS A 19 -11.88 0.25 -20.12
C LYS A 19 -12.80 1.00 -19.16
N ASN A 20 -13.28 2.18 -19.56
CA ASN A 20 -14.36 2.86 -18.83
C ASN A 20 -15.58 1.95 -18.75
N VAL A 21 -15.98 1.59 -17.52
CA VAL A 21 -17.07 0.66 -17.25
C VAL A 21 -18.38 1.46 -17.13
N PRO A 22 -19.45 1.12 -17.88
CA PRO A 22 -20.75 1.77 -17.73
C PRO A 22 -21.32 1.59 -16.32
N THR A 23 -21.91 2.65 -15.78
CA THR A 23 -22.65 2.65 -14.50
C THR A 23 -23.84 1.70 -14.59
N GLY A 24 -23.85 0.66 -13.75
CA GLY A 24 -24.92 -0.34 -13.68
C GLY A 24 -24.54 -1.80 -14.04
N ARG A 25 -23.25 -2.15 -14.10
CA ARG A 25 -22.86 -3.58 -14.25
C ARG A 25 -23.27 -4.39 -13.00
N LYS A 26 -23.85 -5.57 -13.25
CA LYS A 26 -24.02 -6.65 -12.25
C LYS A 26 -22.68 -6.86 -11.52
N ALA A 27 -22.72 -7.11 -10.21
CA ALA A 27 -21.54 -7.36 -9.38
C ALA A 27 -20.52 -8.24 -10.10
N GLN A 28 -19.27 -7.79 -10.15
CA GLN A 28 -18.22 -8.53 -10.85
C GLN A 28 -18.08 -9.91 -10.19
N PRO A 29 -17.99 -10.99 -10.98
CA PRO A 29 -17.81 -12.31 -10.41
C PRO A 29 -16.43 -12.39 -9.73
N ILE A 30 -16.40 -12.64 -8.43
CA ILE A 30 -15.16 -12.77 -7.67
C ILE A 30 -14.44 -14.11 -7.92
N LEU A 31 -15.19 -15.20 -8.10
CA LEU A 31 -14.63 -16.54 -8.36
C LEU A 31 -14.47 -16.79 -9.86
N ILE A 32 -13.22 -16.99 -10.31
CA ILE A 32 -12.82 -17.04 -11.72
C ILE A 32 -12.12 -18.36 -12.05
N CYS A 33 -12.44 -18.91 -13.22
CA CYS A 33 -11.68 -19.99 -13.82
C CYS A 33 -10.36 -19.43 -14.39
N PRO A 34 -9.19 -19.90 -13.94
CA PRO A 34 -7.90 -19.41 -14.41
C PRO A 34 -7.66 -19.71 -15.90
N TYR A 35 -8.24 -20.80 -16.41
CA TYR A 35 -7.99 -21.24 -17.79
C TYR A 35 -8.78 -20.45 -18.84
N CYS A 36 -10.06 -20.16 -18.60
CA CYS A 36 -10.90 -19.45 -19.57
C CYS A 36 -11.26 -18.02 -19.16
N GLY A 37 -10.85 -17.58 -17.97
CA GLY A 37 -11.13 -16.24 -17.43
C GLY A 37 -12.61 -15.97 -17.16
N ARG A 38 -13.47 -16.99 -17.21
CA ARG A 38 -14.92 -16.86 -16.94
C ARG A 38 -15.25 -17.23 -15.50
N ARG A 39 -16.37 -16.71 -15.01
CA ARG A 39 -16.85 -16.99 -13.65
C ARG A 39 -17.06 -18.48 -13.40
N LEU A 40 -16.82 -18.89 -12.16
CA LEU A 40 -17.34 -20.15 -11.67
C LEU A 40 -18.85 -20.03 -11.40
N THR A 41 -19.53 -21.17 -11.55
CA THR A 41 -20.96 -21.31 -11.31
C THR A 41 -21.19 -22.49 -10.37
N LEU A 42 -22.22 -22.41 -9.54
CA LEU A 42 -22.61 -23.54 -8.72
C LEU A 42 -23.06 -24.73 -9.59
N THR A 43 -22.81 -25.94 -9.09
CA THR A 43 -23.42 -27.16 -9.60
C THR A 43 -24.95 -27.11 -9.42
N SER A 44 -25.66 -28.01 -10.08
CA SER A 44 -27.13 -28.09 -9.96
C SER A 44 -27.59 -28.35 -8.51
N TRP A 45 -26.78 -29.05 -7.71
CA TRP A 45 -27.03 -29.30 -6.29
C TRP A 45 -26.62 -28.13 -5.38
N GLY A 46 -25.93 -27.12 -5.91
CA GLY A 46 -25.55 -25.91 -5.15
C GLY A 46 -24.44 -26.12 -4.11
N ASN A 47 -23.83 -27.30 -4.05
CA ASN A 47 -22.81 -27.67 -3.06
C ASN A 47 -21.37 -27.49 -3.55
N ALA A 48 -21.16 -27.22 -4.83
CA ALA A 48 -19.82 -27.08 -5.38
C ALA A 48 -19.76 -26.05 -6.50
N TYR A 49 -18.59 -25.50 -6.74
CA TYR A 49 -18.29 -24.62 -7.86
C TYR A 49 -17.65 -25.39 -9.02
N ARG A 50 -18.05 -25.04 -10.24
CA ARG A 50 -17.47 -25.54 -11.50
C ARG A 50 -17.29 -24.42 -12.52
N CYS A 51 -16.44 -24.65 -13.52
CA CYS A 51 -16.37 -23.72 -14.65
C CYS A 51 -17.68 -23.74 -15.45
N GLY A 52 -18.34 -22.59 -15.58
CA GLY A 52 -19.57 -22.47 -16.36
C GLY A 52 -19.39 -22.67 -17.86
N GLN A 53 -18.15 -22.76 -18.34
CA GLN A 53 -17.81 -23.00 -19.75
C GLN A 53 -17.19 -24.37 -19.99
N ALA A 54 -17.11 -25.26 -18.99
CA ALA A 54 -16.47 -26.57 -19.10
C ALA A 54 -16.95 -27.41 -20.30
N ALA A 55 -18.22 -27.28 -20.69
CA ALA A 55 -18.79 -28.04 -21.80
C ALA A 55 -18.54 -27.43 -23.19
N ILE A 56 -18.16 -26.16 -23.28
CA ILE A 56 -18.19 -25.37 -24.53
C ILE A 56 -16.88 -24.64 -24.83
N SER A 57 -15.99 -24.45 -23.85
CA SER A 57 -14.72 -23.74 -24.07
C SER A 57 -13.73 -24.52 -24.93
N GLY A 58 -13.87 -25.85 -25.03
CA GLY A 58 -12.87 -26.73 -25.66
C GLY A 58 -11.58 -26.91 -24.84
N ILE A 59 -11.45 -26.23 -23.69
CA ILE A 59 -10.31 -26.30 -22.78
C ILE A 59 -10.52 -27.47 -21.82
N ALA A 60 -9.61 -28.45 -21.81
CA ALA A 60 -9.76 -29.67 -21.04
C ALA A 60 -9.76 -29.39 -19.53
N GLU A 61 -8.91 -28.47 -19.09
CA GLU A 61 -8.69 -28.06 -17.70
C GLU A 61 -9.91 -27.33 -17.12
N CYS A 62 -10.74 -26.70 -17.96
CA CYS A 62 -12.01 -26.14 -17.47
C CYS A 62 -12.93 -27.24 -16.89
N LYS A 63 -12.82 -28.49 -17.36
CA LYS A 63 -13.64 -29.61 -16.91
C LYS A 63 -13.16 -30.19 -15.58
N THR A 64 -11.90 -29.94 -15.19
CA THR A 64 -11.33 -30.48 -13.95
C THR A 64 -11.68 -29.63 -12.74
N ILE A 65 -12.14 -28.38 -12.93
CA ILE A 65 -12.55 -27.52 -11.82
C ILE A 65 -13.88 -28.02 -11.26
N HIS A 66 -13.80 -28.66 -10.10
CA HIS A 66 -14.90 -29.00 -9.24
C HIS A 66 -14.40 -28.83 -7.80
N VAL A 67 -14.95 -27.87 -7.06
CA VAL A 67 -14.47 -27.52 -5.71
C VAL A 67 -15.66 -27.37 -4.79
N ASP A 68 -15.61 -27.95 -3.60
CA ASP A 68 -16.65 -27.80 -2.58
C ASP A 68 -16.90 -26.31 -2.26
N LYS A 69 -18.18 -25.96 -2.16
CA LYS A 69 -18.60 -24.57 -1.95
C LYS A 69 -18.14 -24.06 -0.59
N GLU A 70 -18.44 -24.81 0.47
CA GLU A 70 -18.21 -24.37 1.83
C GLU A 70 -16.71 -24.27 2.12
N GLN A 71 -15.95 -25.27 1.69
CA GLN A 71 -14.50 -25.27 1.78
C GLN A 71 -13.91 -24.04 1.08
N LEU A 72 -14.25 -23.81 -0.20
CA LEU A 72 -13.70 -22.68 -0.96
C LEU A 72 -14.04 -21.33 -0.31
N GLU A 73 -15.31 -21.14 0.06
CA GLU A 73 -15.78 -19.90 0.67
C GLU A 73 -15.08 -19.63 2.01
N ASN A 74 -14.94 -20.66 2.85
CA ASN A 74 -14.22 -20.58 4.13
C ASN A 74 -12.72 -20.31 3.95
N THR A 75 -12.07 -20.94 2.96
CA THR A 75 -10.66 -20.68 2.67
C THR A 75 -10.44 -19.24 2.24
N VAL A 76 -11.28 -18.71 1.32
CA VAL A 76 -11.17 -17.31 0.88
C VAL A 76 -11.39 -16.34 2.05
N LEU A 77 -12.38 -16.59 2.89
CA LEU A 77 -12.62 -15.78 4.09
C LEU A 77 -11.43 -15.82 5.05
N SER A 78 -10.90 -17.00 5.32
CA SER A 78 -9.75 -17.18 6.21
C SER A 78 -8.52 -16.42 5.70
N CYS A 79 -8.19 -16.55 4.41
CA CYS A 79 -7.10 -15.82 3.79
C CYS A 79 -7.31 -14.29 3.87
N THR A 80 -8.54 -13.84 3.67
CA THR A 80 -8.91 -12.42 3.78
C THR A 80 -8.73 -11.88 5.20
N ARG A 81 -9.16 -12.64 6.21
CA ARG A 81 -8.96 -12.27 7.62
C ARG A 81 -7.48 -12.24 8.00
N ILE A 82 -6.69 -13.23 7.55
CA ILE A 82 -5.24 -13.26 7.77
C ILE A 82 -4.59 -12.01 7.19
N MET A 83 -4.91 -11.68 5.94
CA MET A 83 -4.40 -10.45 5.32
C MET A 83 -4.78 -9.20 6.11
N ALA A 84 -6.06 -9.05 6.45
CA ALA A 84 -6.52 -7.89 7.19
C ALA A 84 -5.80 -7.78 8.55
N SER A 85 -5.56 -8.90 9.22
CA SER A 85 -4.81 -8.92 10.48
C SER A 85 -3.34 -8.52 10.33
N MET A 86 -2.67 -8.93 9.25
CA MET A 86 -1.29 -8.53 8.95
C MET A 86 -1.20 -7.01 8.71
N VAL A 87 -2.14 -6.44 7.95
CA VAL A 87 -2.18 -5.00 7.71
C VAL A 87 -2.48 -4.21 8.98
N ALA A 88 -3.41 -4.69 9.81
CA ALA A 88 -3.72 -4.06 11.09
C ALA A 88 -2.53 -4.09 12.06
N ALA A 89 -1.77 -5.20 12.07
CA ALA A 89 -0.54 -5.32 12.85
C ALA A 89 0.55 -4.34 12.39
N GLU A 90 0.76 -4.22 11.07
CA GLU A 90 1.69 -3.24 10.49
C GLU A 90 1.30 -1.80 10.85
N ALA A 91 0.00 -1.47 10.70
CA ALA A 91 -0.54 -0.16 11.10
C ALA A 91 -0.29 0.14 12.59
N SER A 92 -0.42 -0.87 13.45
CA SER A 92 -0.16 -0.74 14.88
C SER A 92 1.33 -0.59 15.21
N GLY A 93 2.22 -1.27 14.47
CA GLY A 93 3.67 -1.11 14.59
C GLY A 93 4.13 0.30 14.23
N LYS A 94 3.61 0.83 13.11
CA LYS A 94 3.92 2.16 12.59
C LYS A 94 3.42 3.31 13.46
N LYS A 95 2.37 3.11 14.27
CA LYS A 95 1.97 4.08 15.32
C LYS A 95 3.06 4.35 16.36
N LYS A 96 4.04 3.45 16.54
CA LYS A 96 5.22 3.75 17.38
C LYS A 96 6.20 4.69 16.68
N GLU A 97 6.42 4.51 15.37
CA GLU A 97 7.21 5.42 14.53
C GLU A 97 6.57 6.83 14.46
N TRP A 98 5.24 6.91 14.53
CA TRP A 98 4.50 8.17 14.66
C TRP A 98 4.96 9.00 15.88
N SER A 99 5.11 8.36 17.04
CA SER A 99 5.57 9.06 18.25
C SER A 99 6.96 9.69 18.07
N GLN A 100 7.78 9.09 17.20
CA GLN A 100 9.10 9.61 16.84
C GLN A 100 9.00 10.77 15.85
N THR A 101 8.03 10.74 14.94
CA THR A 101 7.75 11.84 13.99
C THR A 101 7.40 13.13 14.73
N ALA A 102 6.56 13.05 15.78
CA ALA A 102 6.25 14.21 16.62
C ALA A 102 7.49 14.77 17.34
N ALA A 103 8.41 13.91 17.77
CA ALA A 103 9.67 14.34 18.36
C ALA A 103 10.59 15.03 17.34
N ILE A 104 10.61 14.56 16.08
CA ILE A 104 11.36 15.20 14.98
C ILE A 104 10.77 16.58 14.66
N GLU A 105 9.44 16.72 14.63
CA GLU A 105 8.78 18.00 14.41
C GLU A 105 9.11 19.03 15.51
N GLU A 106 9.10 18.62 16.77
CA GLU A 106 9.52 19.49 17.87
C GLU A 106 11.01 19.84 17.77
N LYS A 107 11.87 18.89 17.35
CA LYS A 107 13.29 19.17 17.09
C LYS A 107 13.46 20.22 15.98
N ILE A 108 12.71 20.13 14.88
CA ILE A 108 12.74 21.13 13.79
C ILE A 108 12.36 22.52 14.34
N LYS A 109 11.31 22.59 15.16
CA LYS A 109 10.86 23.85 15.79
C LYS A 109 11.93 24.43 16.71
N MET A 110 12.55 23.60 17.54
CA MET A 110 13.63 23.99 18.45
C MET A 110 14.86 24.51 17.69
N LEU A 111 15.30 23.81 16.64
CA LEU A 111 16.41 24.25 15.78
C LEU A 111 16.08 25.57 15.06
N GLY A 112 14.85 25.71 14.55
CA GLY A 112 14.41 26.96 13.93
C GLY A 112 14.39 28.15 14.91
N ALA A 113 14.00 27.93 16.16
CA ALA A 113 14.08 28.94 17.21
C ALA A 113 15.53 29.27 17.60
N GLU A 114 16.40 28.26 17.67
CA GLU A 114 17.84 28.42 17.91
C GLU A 114 18.49 29.28 16.83
N GLY A 115 18.23 28.98 15.55
CA GLY A 115 18.75 29.74 14.42
C GLY A 115 18.33 31.22 14.47
N LYS A 116 17.04 31.49 14.71
CA LYS A 116 16.53 32.87 14.88
C LYS A 116 17.21 33.59 16.05
N ARG A 117 17.42 32.90 17.18
CA ARG A 117 18.09 33.46 18.36
C ARG A 117 19.56 33.78 18.07
N LEU A 118 20.26 32.90 17.37
CA LEU A 118 21.67 33.11 16.98
C LEU A 118 21.82 34.28 16.00
N SER A 119 20.93 34.39 15.01
CA SER A 119 20.90 35.52 14.08
C SER A 119 20.69 36.85 14.81
N SER A 120 19.72 36.92 15.73
CA SER A 120 19.51 38.10 16.58
C SER A 120 20.70 38.40 17.51
N ARG A 121 21.41 37.36 17.97
CA ARG A 121 22.59 37.51 18.84
C ARG A 121 23.77 38.13 18.09
N LYS A 122 23.96 37.85 16.80
CA LYS A 122 25.02 38.46 15.98
C LYS A 122 24.92 40.00 15.95
N LEU A 123 23.71 40.56 15.92
CA LEU A 123 23.51 42.00 15.98
C LEU A 123 24.00 42.59 17.32
N ARG A 124 23.64 41.96 18.44
CA ARG A 124 24.08 42.38 19.78
C ARG A 124 25.59 42.26 19.98
N LEU A 125 26.23 41.25 19.39
CA LEU A 125 27.69 41.08 19.47
C LEU A 125 28.45 42.26 18.85
N TYR A 126 27.90 42.88 17.80
CA TYR A 126 28.49 44.06 17.19
C TYR A 126 28.40 45.29 18.11
N GLU A 127 27.26 45.47 18.78
CA GLU A 127 27.07 46.54 19.78
C GLU A 127 28.01 46.39 20.97
N ASP A 128 28.18 45.16 21.47
CA ASP A 128 29.11 44.83 22.56
C ASP A 128 30.56 45.15 22.17
N TYR A 129 30.96 44.83 20.94
CA TYR A 129 32.29 45.16 20.42
C TYR A 129 32.49 46.68 20.30
N ARG A 130 31.51 47.40 19.71
CA ARG A 130 31.58 48.85 19.53
C ARG A 130 31.66 49.60 20.86
N SER A 131 31.01 49.08 21.88
CA SER A 131 31.00 49.66 23.24
C SER A 131 32.24 49.30 24.05
N GLY A 132 33.16 48.50 23.52
CA GLY A 132 34.38 48.06 24.20
C GLY A 132 34.17 46.93 25.22
N ASN A 133 32.97 46.33 25.28
CA ASN A 133 32.65 45.27 26.25
C ASN A 133 33.35 43.93 25.91
N ILE A 134 33.74 43.74 24.65
CA ILE A 134 34.47 42.56 24.16
C ILE A 134 35.60 42.97 23.21
N THR A 135 36.64 42.16 23.13
CA THR A 135 37.74 42.40 22.16
C THR A 135 37.33 41.99 20.74
N LYS A 136 38.10 42.46 19.75
CA LYS A 136 37.91 42.09 18.34
C LYS A 136 38.00 40.57 18.13
N GLU A 137 38.96 39.91 18.77
CA GLU A 137 39.18 38.47 18.68
C GLU A 137 38.00 37.69 19.27
N GLN A 138 37.47 38.15 20.40
CA GLN A 138 36.28 37.56 21.03
C GLN A 138 35.03 37.74 20.18
N TYR A 139 34.87 38.92 19.55
CA TYR A 139 33.77 39.19 18.62
C TYR A 139 33.83 38.24 17.42
N LEU A 140 34.98 38.16 16.74
CA LEU A 140 35.17 37.31 15.56
C LEU A 140 34.87 35.84 15.88
N LYS A 141 35.43 35.31 16.98
CA LYS A 141 35.21 33.93 17.41
C LYS A 141 33.73 33.63 17.70
N LYS A 142 33.01 34.54 18.37
CA LYS A 142 31.58 34.36 18.66
C LYS A 142 30.72 34.46 17.40
N CYS A 143 31.06 35.35 16.47
CA CYS A 143 30.38 35.48 15.18
C CYS A 143 30.59 34.27 14.28
N GLU A 144 31.80 33.73 14.24
CA GLU A 144 32.14 32.51 13.50
C GLU A 144 31.39 31.31 14.08
N SER A 145 31.44 31.09 15.40
CA SER A 145 30.68 30.01 16.05
C SER A 145 29.17 30.11 15.80
N ALA A 146 28.60 31.31 15.87
CA ALA A 146 27.19 31.53 15.54
C ALA A 146 26.90 31.26 14.06
N ALA A 147 27.79 31.64 13.15
CA ALA A 147 27.64 31.38 11.72
C ALA A 147 27.69 29.88 11.41
N SER A 148 28.67 29.15 11.96
CA SER A 148 28.78 27.69 11.78
C SER A 148 27.54 26.97 12.29
N ARG A 149 27.05 27.34 13.47
CA ARG A 149 25.84 26.72 14.04
C ARG A 149 24.57 27.03 13.23
N ILE A 150 24.45 28.24 12.69
CA ILE A 150 23.35 28.59 11.78
C ILE A 150 23.40 27.73 10.51
N LEU A 151 24.58 27.57 9.89
CA LEU A 151 24.74 26.74 8.70
C LEU A 151 24.39 25.26 8.98
N GLU A 152 24.81 24.72 10.12
CA GLU A 152 24.40 23.37 10.54
C GLU A 152 22.86 23.25 10.64
N ILE A 153 22.21 24.22 11.27
CA ILE A 153 20.74 24.26 11.41
C ILE A 153 20.06 24.35 10.04
N GLU A 154 20.58 25.19 9.14
CA GLU A 154 20.04 25.38 7.79
C GLU A 154 20.16 24.11 6.94
N ASN A 155 21.22 23.31 7.14
CA ASN A 155 21.39 22.03 6.47
C ASN A 155 20.55 20.90 7.09
N SER A 156 20.41 20.85 8.42
CA SER A 156 19.68 19.76 9.09
C SER A 156 18.16 19.89 9.01
N ILE A 157 17.60 21.11 8.96
CA ILE A 157 16.15 21.31 8.93
C ILE A 157 15.50 20.67 7.68
N PRO A 158 16.02 20.84 6.46
CA PRO A 158 15.48 20.18 5.26
C PRO A 158 15.45 18.66 5.37
N GLU A 159 16.56 18.05 5.79
CA GLU A 159 16.66 16.58 5.95
C GLU A 159 15.61 16.04 6.92
N LEU A 160 15.46 16.70 8.08
CA LEU A 160 14.45 16.32 9.07
C LEU A 160 13.01 16.54 8.56
N LYS A 161 12.77 17.56 7.73
CA LYS A 161 11.46 17.79 7.12
C LYS A 161 11.11 16.72 6.10
N ASP A 162 12.08 16.30 5.29
CA ASP A 162 11.89 15.24 4.30
C ASP A 162 11.57 13.91 4.99
N GLU A 163 12.25 13.60 6.10
CA GLU A 163 11.95 12.43 6.94
C GLU A 163 10.51 12.48 7.49
N VAL A 164 10.05 13.64 7.97
CA VAL A 164 8.66 13.83 8.43
C VAL A 164 7.65 13.64 7.30
N ILE A 165 7.93 14.18 6.11
CA ILE A 165 7.05 14.04 4.93
C ILE A 165 6.92 12.57 4.55
N GLN A 166 8.05 11.87 4.39
CA GLN A 166 8.05 10.45 4.03
C GLN A 166 7.32 9.59 5.06
N SER A 167 7.52 9.86 6.35
CA SER A 167 6.80 9.20 7.44
C SER A 167 5.28 9.44 7.31
N LYS A 168 4.84 10.68 7.10
CA LYS A 168 3.42 11.04 6.94
C LYS A 168 2.76 10.41 5.72
N GLU A 169 3.43 10.38 4.57
CA GLU A 169 2.91 9.75 3.36
C GLU A 169 2.72 8.24 3.55
N GLN A 170 3.68 7.56 4.18
CA GLN A 170 3.53 6.14 4.53
C GLN A 170 2.36 5.90 5.48
N MET A 171 2.15 6.80 6.44
CA MET A 171 1.07 6.68 7.43
C MET A 171 -0.31 6.87 6.80
N GLN A 172 -0.51 7.90 5.98
CA GLN A 172 -1.78 8.13 5.29
C GLN A 172 -2.19 6.89 4.48
N HIS A 173 -1.23 6.34 3.74
CA HIS A 173 -1.47 5.15 2.93
C HIS A 173 -1.82 3.93 3.79
N ILE A 174 -1.20 3.74 4.96
CA ILE A 174 -1.52 2.62 5.86
C ILE A 174 -2.87 2.81 6.57
N GLU A 175 -3.22 4.03 6.97
CA GLU A 175 -4.47 4.34 7.68
C GLU A 175 -5.69 4.21 6.78
N GLU A 176 -5.63 4.76 5.56
CA GLU A 176 -6.68 4.59 4.54
C GLU A 176 -6.94 3.10 4.25
N ARG A 177 -5.86 2.30 4.18
CA ARG A 177 -5.94 0.86 3.88
C ARG A 177 -6.37 0.02 5.07
N GLY A 178 -5.95 0.38 6.27
CA GLY A 178 -6.38 -0.28 7.51
C GLY A 178 -7.89 -0.13 7.69
N ALA A 179 -8.44 1.05 7.43
CA ALA A 179 -9.88 1.29 7.54
C ALA A 179 -10.71 0.42 6.56
N GLU A 180 -10.24 0.20 5.33
CA GLU A 180 -10.91 -0.67 4.36
C GLU A 180 -10.92 -2.15 4.81
N LEU A 181 -9.83 -2.62 5.41
CA LEU A 181 -9.64 -4.01 5.82
C LEU A 181 -10.25 -4.36 7.20
N GLU A 182 -10.36 -3.41 8.12
CA GLU A 182 -11.01 -3.60 9.42
C GLU A 182 -12.47 -4.05 9.27
N SER A 183 -13.17 -3.50 8.26
CA SER A 183 -14.55 -3.91 7.93
C SER A 183 -14.66 -5.39 7.53
N LEU A 184 -13.55 -6.02 7.13
CA LEU A 184 -13.49 -7.40 6.67
C LEU A 184 -13.05 -8.38 7.76
N LEU A 185 -12.41 -7.92 8.83
CA LEU A 185 -12.13 -8.76 10.01
C LEU A 185 -13.42 -9.27 10.65
N SER A 186 -14.50 -8.50 10.55
CA SER A 186 -15.83 -8.83 11.07
C SER A 186 -16.72 -9.63 10.10
N LEU A 187 -16.22 -9.97 8.91
CA LEU A 187 -16.97 -10.82 7.98
C LEU A 187 -17.05 -12.24 8.52
N GLU A 188 -18.22 -12.68 8.97
CA GLU A 188 -18.49 -14.07 9.37
C GLU A 188 -18.84 -14.97 8.19
N THR A 189 -19.45 -14.42 7.15
CA THR A 189 -19.98 -15.14 5.99
C THR A 189 -19.36 -14.68 4.68
N PHE A 190 -19.50 -15.50 3.65
CA PHE A 190 -18.98 -15.22 2.31
C PHE A 190 -19.86 -14.18 1.60
N ASP A 191 -19.60 -12.91 1.88
CA ASP A 191 -20.27 -11.77 1.27
C ASP A 191 -19.45 -11.26 0.08
N LYS A 192 -19.92 -11.56 -1.13
CA LYS A 192 -19.25 -11.17 -2.38
C LYS A 192 -19.14 -9.65 -2.54
N ASP A 193 -20.13 -8.89 -2.06
CA ASP A 193 -20.18 -7.45 -2.24
C ASP A 193 -19.19 -6.74 -1.30
N LYS A 194 -18.93 -7.33 -0.13
CA LYS A 194 -17.85 -6.89 0.75
C LYS A 194 -16.49 -7.38 0.28
N LEU A 195 -16.36 -8.64 -0.14
CA LEU A 195 -15.06 -9.17 -0.58
C LEU A 195 -14.53 -8.47 -1.83
N VAL A 196 -15.41 -8.06 -2.75
CA VAL A 196 -14.98 -7.34 -3.97
C VAL A 196 -14.43 -5.94 -3.66
N THR A 197 -14.53 -5.41 -2.44
CA THR A 197 -13.88 -4.12 -2.12
C THR A 197 -12.36 -4.25 -2.05
N VAL A 198 -11.84 -5.40 -1.61
CA VAL A 198 -10.40 -5.64 -1.46
C VAL A 198 -9.84 -6.73 -2.37
N ILE A 199 -10.68 -7.66 -2.84
CA ILE A 199 -10.31 -8.73 -3.76
C ILE A 199 -10.70 -8.31 -5.18
N ASP A 200 -9.74 -8.41 -6.10
CA ASP A 200 -9.98 -8.22 -7.53
C ASP A 200 -10.58 -9.49 -8.13
N SER A 201 -9.92 -10.63 -7.89
CA SER A 201 -10.43 -11.94 -8.29
C SER A 201 -9.83 -13.09 -7.46
N VAL A 202 -10.54 -14.21 -7.40
CA VAL A 202 -10.06 -15.48 -6.86
C VAL A 202 -9.99 -16.48 -8.01
N GLN A 203 -8.78 -16.87 -8.38
CA GLN A 203 -8.53 -17.87 -9.41
C GLN A 203 -8.47 -19.26 -8.77
N VAL A 204 -9.37 -20.14 -9.20
CA VAL A 204 -9.55 -21.44 -8.58
C VAL A 204 -9.13 -22.53 -9.55
N TYR A 205 -8.06 -23.26 -9.21
CA TYR A 205 -7.55 -24.36 -10.04
C TYR A 205 -8.16 -25.69 -9.61
N ASN A 206 -8.15 -25.97 -8.31
CA ASN A 206 -8.70 -27.16 -7.65
C ASN A 206 -8.88 -26.89 -6.14
N GLU A 207 -9.14 -27.92 -5.35
CA GLU A 207 -9.33 -27.81 -3.89
C GLU A 207 -8.07 -27.38 -3.12
N GLU A 208 -6.88 -27.63 -3.69
CA GLU A 208 -5.59 -27.37 -3.04
C GLU A 208 -4.96 -26.04 -3.46
N ARG A 209 -5.27 -25.57 -4.67
CA ARG A 209 -4.67 -24.36 -5.25
C ARG A 209 -5.74 -23.34 -5.62
N ILE A 210 -5.77 -22.30 -4.80
CA ILE A 210 -6.49 -21.05 -5.07
C ILE A 210 -5.50 -19.88 -5.05
N GLU A 211 -5.72 -18.91 -5.91
CA GLU A 211 -4.91 -17.69 -5.97
C GLU A 211 -5.83 -16.49 -5.81
N ILE A 212 -5.59 -15.68 -4.77
CA ILE A 212 -6.35 -14.46 -4.54
C ILE A 212 -5.56 -13.29 -5.09
N VAL A 213 -6.15 -12.61 -6.07
CA VAL A 213 -5.67 -11.35 -6.63
C VAL A 213 -6.34 -10.23 -5.86
N TRP A 214 -5.54 -9.39 -5.22
CA TRP A 214 -6.01 -8.30 -4.39
C TRP A 214 -6.08 -7.02 -5.22
N LYS A 215 -7.04 -6.14 -4.92
CA LYS A 215 -7.13 -4.79 -5.55
C LYS A 215 -6.03 -3.85 -5.07
N MET A 216 -5.41 -4.20 -3.97
CA MET A 216 -4.34 -3.46 -3.33
C MET A 216 -3.06 -3.52 -4.19
N ASP A 217 -2.41 -2.37 -4.39
CA ASP A 217 -1.20 -2.24 -5.21
C ASP A 217 -0.07 -3.18 -4.71
N ASP A 218 0.60 -3.85 -5.65
CA ASP A 218 1.65 -4.87 -5.40
C ASP A 218 2.80 -4.30 -4.55
N GLY A 219 3.07 -3.00 -4.68
CA GLY A 219 4.10 -2.28 -3.92
C GLY A 219 3.86 -2.20 -2.41
N PHE A 220 2.65 -2.48 -1.93
CA PHE A 220 2.38 -2.58 -0.50
C PHE A 220 2.58 -3.99 0.02
N PHE A 221 2.16 -5.02 -0.73
CA PHE A 221 2.40 -6.40 -0.29
C PHE A 221 3.88 -6.73 -0.32
N SER A 222 4.65 -6.21 -1.28
CA SER A 222 6.10 -6.36 -1.26
C SER A 222 6.74 -5.75 -0.01
N LYS A 223 6.18 -4.67 0.54
CA LYS A 223 6.63 -4.04 1.78
C LYS A 223 6.11 -4.74 3.04
N VAL A 224 4.89 -5.25 3.02
CA VAL A 224 4.22 -5.89 4.18
C VAL A 224 4.58 -7.37 4.34
N LEU A 225 4.75 -8.11 3.24
CA LEU A 225 5.09 -9.54 3.25
C LEU A 225 6.60 -9.79 3.20
N GLY A 226 7.41 -8.74 3.13
CA GLY A 226 8.82 -8.82 2.76
C GLY A 226 8.98 -9.28 1.30
N GLU A 227 10.11 -8.97 0.69
CA GLU A 227 10.49 -9.61 -0.57
C GLU A 227 10.42 -11.12 -0.37
N LYS A 228 9.50 -11.79 -1.09
CA LYS A 228 9.27 -13.23 -0.98
C LYS A 228 10.58 -13.97 -1.25
N GLU A 229 11.24 -14.42 -0.19
CA GLU A 229 12.15 -15.55 -0.29
C GLU A 229 11.27 -16.75 -0.64
N VAL A 230 11.32 -17.17 -1.90
CA VAL A 230 10.62 -18.33 -2.42
C VAL A 230 11.25 -19.56 -1.74
N VAL A 231 10.71 -19.95 -0.59
CA VAL A 231 11.04 -21.22 0.04
C VAL A 231 10.37 -22.30 -0.80
N ALA A 232 11.15 -22.87 -1.71
CA ALA A 232 10.80 -24.12 -2.37
C ALA A 232 10.75 -25.21 -1.29
N LEU A 233 9.56 -25.77 -1.06
CA LEU A 233 9.40 -26.97 -0.26
C LEU A 233 9.92 -28.16 -1.08
N GLN A 234 11.00 -28.77 -0.61
CA GLN A 234 11.48 -30.09 -1.03
C GLN A 234 10.52 -31.19 -0.58
#